data_AF-A0A368RAM6-F1
#
_entry.id   AF-A0A368RAM6-F1
#
_cell.length_a   1.000
_cell.length_b   1.000
_cell.length_c   1.000
_cell.angle_alpha   90.00
_cell.angle_beta   90.00
_cell.angle_gamma   90.00
#
_symmetry.space_group_name_H-M   'P 1'
#
loop_
_entity.id
_entity.type
_entity.pdbx_description
1 polymer ?
#
loop_
_entity_poly.entity_id
_entity_poly.type
_entity_poly.pdbx_seq_one_letter_code
_entity_poly.pdbx_strand_id
1 'polypeptide(L)'
;MYSQGHGSSRFASTSVIKQSSGGSFGGKSSQLPPLDVPLRGITLPPPLPDYVEPAKIKITSLPNGIKIASETSPSPAASVGLYINCGSIYEAPESSGATHLLDLMAFKSTTNRSHLRLVREVDAIGGNVYMSASREQMCYTYDAFKAYVPEMVEVLIDSVRNPAFFDWEVKEQLQKMQADIAEVSDNPQYLLLEALHSAGYSGALAKPLVAPVSAVHRLDSSILEKFIYENYIAPRMVLVATGVEHDELVSIAEPLLSDLPGVKPPEDPKSVYVGGDYRCQADSAKTHVALAFEVPGGFYEEKTAIIAMILKMLMGGGCFCSSGGLGNGIYSRLYLRILTNYQQIEFFSAFNSIYDRSGLFGIQAITVSLLYCVLMKPRKIALDASLVCLGNILHSLVSNMFIV
;
A
#
# COMPACT_ATOMS: atom_id res chain seq x y z
N MET A 1 -2.05 34.04 -6.51
CA MET A 1 -1.29 35.08 -7.24
C MET A 1 0.19 34.86 -7.00
N TYR A 2 0.89 34.24 -7.94
CA TYR A 2 2.28 34.48 -8.34
C TYR A 2 2.48 33.61 -9.59
N SER A 3 2.60 34.27 -10.74
CA SER A 3 2.81 33.68 -12.06
C SER A 3 4.29 33.85 -12.39
N GLN A 4 5.01 32.76 -12.66
CA GLN A 4 6.26 32.80 -13.42
C GLN A 4 6.32 31.59 -14.36
N GLY A 5 6.54 31.91 -15.63
CA GLY A 5 6.41 31.01 -16.77
C GLY A 5 7.46 29.91 -16.78
N HIS A 6 7.01 28.70 -17.15
CA HIS A 6 7.89 27.59 -17.47
C HIS A 6 8.34 27.70 -18.93
N GLY A 7 9.61 28.01 -19.12
CA GLY A 7 10.31 27.72 -20.37
C GLY A 7 10.61 26.22 -20.44
N SER A 8 10.12 25.55 -21.47
CA SER A 8 10.42 24.15 -21.74
C SER A 8 11.91 23.95 -22.04
N SER A 9 12.66 23.44 -21.07
CA SER A 9 13.98 22.83 -21.29
C SER A 9 13.78 21.40 -21.80
N ARG A 10 13.96 21.19 -23.10
CA ARG A 10 14.07 19.84 -23.68
C ARG A 10 15.45 19.29 -23.33
N PHE A 11 15.51 18.31 -22.43
CA PHE A 11 16.70 17.50 -22.23
C PHE A 11 16.77 16.44 -23.34
N ALA A 12 17.80 16.53 -24.18
CA ALA A 12 18.16 15.50 -25.15
C ALA A 12 19.22 14.57 -24.53
N SER A 13 18.97 13.28 -24.62
CA SER A 13 19.89 12.17 -24.30
C SER A 13 19.34 10.98 -25.11
N THR A 14 20.09 10.13 -25.81
CA THR A 14 21.53 9.87 -25.89
C THR A 14 21.90 9.49 -27.34
N SER A 15 23.18 9.63 -27.61
CA SER A 15 23.92 9.36 -28.84
C SER A 15 23.86 7.91 -29.33
N VAL A 16 23.37 7.70 -30.55
CA VAL A 16 23.84 6.62 -31.44
C VAL A 16 24.08 7.22 -32.83
N ILE A 17 25.21 7.90 -33.02
CA ILE A 17 25.72 8.20 -34.36
C ILE A 17 27.22 7.94 -34.34
N LYS A 18 27.64 6.86 -35.01
CA LYS A 18 29.03 6.64 -35.42
C LYS A 18 29.47 7.85 -36.25
N GLN A 19 30.45 8.60 -35.74
CA GLN A 19 31.13 9.63 -36.54
C GLN A 19 31.91 8.94 -37.67
N SER A 20 31.47 9.12 -38.92
CA SER A 20 32.32 8.86 -40.08
C SER A 20 33.12 10.11 -40.40
N SER A 21 34.44 9.97 -40.43
CA SER A 21 35.40 11.02 -40.79
C SER A 21 35.26 11.52 -42.24
N GLY A 22 35.15 12.84 -42.40
CA GLY A 22 35.68 13.60 -43.54
C GLY A 22 34.76 13.84 -44.74
N GLY A 23 34.32 15.09 -44.95
CA GLY A 23 33.82 15.57 -46.25
C GLY A 23 32.82 16.74 -46.25
N SER A 24 33.35 17.96 -46.44
CA SER A 24 32.79 19.23 -46.99
C SER A 24 31.26 19.51 -47.09
N PHE A 25 30.88 20.67 -46.52
CA PHE A 25 29.78 21.61 -46.82
C PHE A 25 28.40 21.12 -47.32
N GLY A 26 27.38 21.30 -46.45
CA GLY A 26 25.96 21.26 -46.82
C GLY A 26 25.09 20.72 -45.68
N GLY A 27 24.78 21.57 -44.67
CA GLY A 27 24.00 21.18 -43.50
C GLY A 27 22.57 20.78 -43.85
N LYS A 28 22.34 19.50 -44.17
CA LYS A 28 21.00 18.91 -44.19
C LYS A 28 20.52 18.84 -42.74
N SER A 29 19.65 19.77 -42.35
CA SER A 29 18.74 19.57 -41.22
C SER A 29 18.15 18.17 -41.36
N SER A 30 18.41 17.28 -40.42
CA SER A 30 17.77 15.96 -40.34
C SER A 30 16.29 16.17 -40.01
N GLN A 31 15.49 16.51 -41.04
CA GLN A 31 14.05 16.64 -40.90
C GLN A 31 13.50 15.25 -40.61
N LEU A 32 13.10 15.04 -39.36
CA LEU A 32 12.30 13.89 -38.99
C LEU A 32 10.95 14.00 -39.74
N PRO A 33 10.40 12.87 -40.24
CA PRO A 33 9.06 12.89 -40.80
C PRO A 33 8.05 13.36 -39.73
N PRO A 34 6.90 13.93 -40.13
CA PRO A 34 5.84 14.24 -39.18
C PRO A 34 5.29 12.94 -38.56
N LEU A 35 4.63 13.04 -37.38
CA LEU A 35 4.26 11.89 -36.54
C LEU A 35 3.23 10.94 -37.17
N ASP A 36 2.60 11.34 -38.27
CA ASP A 36 1.67 10.53 -39.07
C ASP A 36 2.38 9.63 -40.10
N VAL A 37 3.68 9.84 -40.33
CA VAL A 37 4.49 9.05 -41.26
C VAL A 37 5.48 8.17 -40.49
N PRO A 38 5.51 6.84 -40.73
CA PRO A 38 6.42 5.95 -40.03
C PRO A 38 7.88 6.31 -40.31
N LEU A 39 8.71 6.27 -39.27
CA LEU A 39 10.14 6.49 -39.42
C LEU A 39 10.77 5.41 -40.31
N ARG A 40 11.55 5.84 -41.29
CA ARG A 40 12.26 4.94 -42.21
C ARG A 40 13.46 4.29 -41.51
N GLY A 41 13.70 3.02 -41.79
CA GLY A 41 14.86 2.28 -41.28
C GLY A 41 14.69 1.65 -39.90
N ILE A 42 13.49 1.69 -39.31
CA ILE A 42 13.17 0.97 -38.07
C ILE A 42 12.74 -0.46 -38.42
N THR A 43 13.34 -1.44 -37.76
CA THR A 43 12.90 -2.84 -37.78
C THR A 43 11.98 -3.08 -36.59
N LEU A 44 10.73 -3.45 -36.86
CA LEU A 44 9.77 -3.78 -35.80
C LEU A 44 9.83 -5.29 -35.53
N PRO A 45 9.81 -5.72 -34.25
CA PRO A 45 9.69 -7.14 -33.94
C PRO A 45 8.35 -7.68 -34.43
N PRO A 46 8.27 -8.97 -34.77
CA PRO A 46 6.99 -9.59 -35.11
C PRO A 46 6.01 -9.47 -33.93
N PRO A 47 4.72 -9.24 -34.18
CA PRO A 47 3.73 -9.19 -33.12
C PRO A 47 3.57 -10.55 -32.45
N LEU A 48 3.12 -10.53 -31.20
CA LEU A 48 2.65 -11.74 -30.52
C LEU A 48 1.39 -12.29 -31.22
N PRO A 49 1.12 -13.61 -31.10
CA PRO A 49 -0.13 -14.17 -31.59
C PRO A 49 -1.34 -13.55 -30.87
N ASP A 50 -2.50 -13.52 -31.54
CA ASP A 50 -3.74 -12.95 -31.00
C ASP A 50 -4.14 -13.57 -29.65
N TYR A 51 -3.80 -14.85 -29.45
CA TYR A 51 -3.97 -15.55 -28.19
C TYR A 51 -2.61 -16.01 -27.67
N VAL A 52 -2.25 -15.51 -26.49
CA VAL A 52 -1.11 -15.99 -25.70
C VAL A 52 -1.69 -16.69 -24.48
N GLU A 53 -1.28 -17.94 -24.26
CA GLU A 53 -1.72 -18.69 -23.08
C GLU A 53 -1.30 -17.96 -21.78
N PRO A 54 -2.18 -17.90 -20.77
CA PRO A 54 -1.80 -17.36 -19.47
C PRO A 54 -0.64 -18.16 -18.89
N ALA A 55 0.43 -17.48 -18.46
CA ALA A 55 1.56 -18.16 -17.85
C ALA A 55 1.15 -18.82 -16.53
N LYS A 56 1.76 -19.96 -16.25
CA LYS A 56 1.62 -20.66 -14.98
C LYS A 56 2.61 -20.08 -13.98
N ILE A 57 2.16 -19.88 -12.75
CA ILE A 57 3.02 -19.46 -11.65
C ILE A 57 3.97 -20.61 -11.32
N LYS A 58 5.28 -20.34 -11.38
CA LYS A 58 6.34 -21.26 -10.96
C LYS A 58 6.86 -20.81 -9.60
N ILE A 59 7.06 -21.75 -8.67
CA ILE A 59 7.54 -21.47 -7.31
C ILE A 59 8.70 -22.40 -7.00
N THR A 60 9.83 -21.82 -6.62
CA THR A 60 11.02 -22.53 -6.13
C THR A 60 11.26 -22.13 -4.67
N SER A 61 11.55 -23.11 -3.81
CA SER A 61 11.93 -22.88 -2.41
C SER A 61 13.42 -23.13 -2.25
N LEU A 62 14.16 -22.11 -1.80
CA LEU A 62 15.57 -22.22 -1.48
C LEU A 62 15.78 -23.03 -0.19
N PRO A 63 16.96 -23.67 0.00
CA PRO A 63 17.24 -24.50 1.17
C PRO A 63 17.17 -23.74 2.50
N ASN A 64 17.37 -22.42 2.49
CA ASN A 64 17.25 -21.56 3.67
C ASN A 64 15.81 -21.13 4.00
N GLY A 65 14.82 -21.51 3.18
CA GLY A 65 13.40 -21.28 3.42
C GLY A 65 12.78 -20.11 2.65
N ILE A 66 13.57 -19.34 1.89
CA ILE A 66 13.06 -18.27 1.01
C ILE A 66 12.29 -18.90 -0.14
N LYS A 67 11.16 -18.30 -0.52
CA LYS A 67 10.39 -18.69 -1.69
C LYS A 67 10.60 -17.68 -2.81
N ILE A 68 10.82 -18.17 -4.02
CA ILE A 68 10.90 -17.39 -5.24
C ILE A 68 9.73 -17.82 -6.12
N ALA A 69 8.84 -16.89 -6.44
CA ALA A 69 7.70 -17.10 -7.31
C ALA A 69 7.80 -16.21 -8.55
N SER A 70 7.49 -16.72 -9.72
CA SER A 70 7.38 -15.88 -10.91
C SER A 70 6.33 -16.33 -11.90
N GLU A 71 5.90 -15.38 -12.72
CA GLU A 71 5.07 -15.59 -13.90
C GLU A 71 5.60 -14.79 -15.10
N THR A 72 5.47 -15.37 -16.29
CA THR A 72 5.82 -14.68 -17.54
C THR A 72 4.62 -13.87 -18.02
N SER A 73 4.85 -12.66 -18.54
CA SER A 73 3.80 -11.80 -19.08
C SER A 73 4.12 -11.37 -20.52
N PRO A 74 3.14 -11.03 -21.36
CA PRO A 74 3.39 -10.52 -22.71
C PRO A 74 3.83 -9.04 -22.71
N SER A 75 3.59 -8.31 -21.61
CA SER A 75 4.00 -6.90 -21.46
C SER A 75 5.51 -6.74 -21.60
N PRO A 76 6.06 -5.61 -22.08
CA PRO A 76 7.50 -5.34 -22.04
C PRO A 76 8.01 -4.93 -20.64
N ALA A 77 7.10 -4.67 -19.70
CA ALA A 77 7.43 -4.31 -18.32
C ALA A 77 7.55 -5.56 -17.42
N ALA A 78 8.39 -5.43 -16.40
CA ALA A 78 8.53 -6.38 -15.31
C ALA A 78 8.29 -5.66 -13.98
N SER A 79 7.73 -6.38 -13.02
CA SER A 79 7.60 -5.96 -11.63
C SER A 79 8.23 -7.03 -10.75
N VAL A 80 9.14 -6.64 -9.88
CA VAL A 80 9.79 -7.52 -8.91
C VAL A 80 9.51 -6.99 -7.51
N GLY A 81 9.01 -7.84 -6.62
CA GLY A 81 8.69 -7.47 -5.25
C GLY A 81 9.26 -8.46 -4.24
N LEU A 82 9.80 -7.96 -3.15
CA LEU A 82 10.21 -8.73 -1.99
C LEU A 82 9.22 -8.47 -0.85
N TYR A 83 8.45 -9.50 -0.53
CA TYR A 83 7.42 -9.49 0.51
C TYR A 83 7.97 -10.13 1.78
N ILE A 84 7.80 -9.44 2.90
CA ILE A 84 8.29 -9.86 4.20
C ILE A 84 7.09 -9.99 5.13
N ASN A 85 6.94 -11.14 5.78
CA ASN A 85 5.97 -11.34 6.85
C ASN A 85 6.46 -10.63 8.13
N CYS A 86 6.38 -9.31 8.11
CA CYS A 86 6.78 -8.36 9.14
C CYS A 86 5.88 -7.12 9.02
N GLY A 87 5.62 -6.43 10.12
CA GLY A 87 4.71 -5.30 10.19
C GLY A 87 4.50 -4.83 11.62
N SER A 88 3.54 -3.92 11.84
CA SER A 88 3.32 -3.32 13.16
C SER A 88 2.94 -4.34 14.25
N ILE A 89 2.39 -5.52 13.90
CA ILE A 89 2.08 -6.57 14.87
C ILE A 89 3.33 -7.08 15.59
N TYR A 90 4.50 -7.06 14.92
CA TYR A 90 5.78 -7.54 15.43
C TYR A 90 6.55 -6.48 16.22
N GLU A 91 6.04 -5.25 16.34
CA GLU A 91 6.72 -4.21 17.10
C GLU A 91 6.68 -4.47 18.60
N ALA A 92 7.80 -4.24 19.29
CA ALA A 92 7.84 -4.14 20.73
C ALA A 92 7.44 -2.71 21.18
N PRO A 93 7.08 -2.49 22.45
CA PRO A 93 6.84 -1.13 22.97
C PRO A 93 8.01 -0.17 22.75
N GLU A 94 9.23 -0.71 22.76
CA GLU A 94 10.48 0.00 22.48
C GLU A 94 10.62 0.39 21.00
N SER A 95 10.20 -0.49 20.10
CA SER A 95 10.29 -0.31 18.64
C SER A 95 8.97 0.16 18.02
N SER A 96 8.08 0.77 18.81
CA SER A 96 6.78 1.22 18.32
C SER A 96 6.96 2.32 17.27
N GLY A 97 6.45 2.11 16.06
CA GLY A 97 6.66 2.97 14.91
C GLY A 97 7.90 2.65 14.06
N ALA A 98 8.64 1.58 14.38
CA ALA A 98 9.78 1.14 13.57
C ALA A 98 9.34 0.77 12.14
N THR A 99 8.17 0.16 11.98
CA THR A 99 7.63 -0.23 10.67
C THR A 99 7.37 1.00 9.80
N HIS A 100 6.77 2.06 10.38
CA HIS A 100 6.51 3.33 9.69
C HIS A 100 7.82 4.03 9.31
N LEU A 101 8.82 4.03 10.20
CA LEU A 101 10.13 4.61 9.90
C LEU A 101 10.89 3.81 8.84
N LEU A 102 10.78 2.48 8.82
CA LEU A 102 11.37 1.62 7.79
C LEU A 102 10.75 1.86 6.41
N ASP A 103 9.46 2.19 6.34
CA ASP A 103 8.80 2.59 5.10
C ASP A 103 9.46 3.85 4.50
N LEU A 104 9.68 4.87 5.33
CA LEU A 104 10.37 6.12 4.94
C LEU A 104 11.86 5.93 4.65
N MET A 105 12.50 4.96 5.32
CA MET A 105 13.91 4.60 5.14
C MET A 105 14.14 3.60 3.99
N ALA A 106 13.08 3.14 3.30
CA ALA A 106 13.23 2.26 2.16
C ALA A 106 14.00 2.95 1.02
N PHE A 107 14.86 2.18 0.33
CA PHE A 107 15.68 2.65 -0.78
C PHE A 107 16.59 3.86 -0.45
N LYS A 108 16.99 4.00 0.83
CA LYS A 108 18.03 4.93 1.28
C LYS A 108 19.42 4.32 1.12
N SER A 109 20.41 4.87 1.83
CA SER A 109 21.77 4.37 1.74
C SER A 109 21.84 2.91 2.24
N THR A 110 22.58 2.08 1.49
CA THR A 110 22.94 0.71 1.87
C THR A 110 24.43 0.68 2.23
N THR A 111 24.92 -0.47 2.72
CA THR A 111 26.37 -0.64 2.94
C THR A 111 27.17 -0.57 1.64
N ASN A 112 26.53 -0.83 0.50
CA ASN A 112 27.18 -0.95 -0.81
C ASN A 112 26.92 0.27 -1.73
N ARG A 113 25.83 1.00 -1.49
CA ARG A 113 25.36 2.12 -2.31
C ARG A 113 25.02 3.32 -1.44
N SER A 114 25.52 4.49 -1.80
CA SER A 114 24.95 5.73 -1.25
C SER A 114 23.55 5.96 -1.80
N HIS A 115 22.69 6.64 -1.04
CA HIS A 115 21.35 7.00 -1.49
C HIS A 115 21.35 7.73 -2.85
N LEU A 116 22.31 8.63 -3.10
CA LEU A 116 22.46 9.30 -4.40
C LEU A 116 22.75 8.31 -5.53
N ARG A 117 23.63 7.32 -5.29
CA ARG A 117 23.95 6.30 -6.28
C ARG A 117 22.71 5.44 -6.58
N LEU A 118 22.00 5.00 -5.55
CA LEU A 118 20.78 4.21 -5.70
C LEU A 118 19.74 4.94 -6.55
N VAL A 119 19.44 6.20 -6.22
CA VAL A 119 18.48 7.01 -7.00
C VAL A 119 18.92 7.16 -8.45
N ARG A 120 20.23 7.37 -8.72
CA ARG A 120 20.74 7.47 -10.09
C ARG A 120 20.68 6.16 -10.86
N GLU A 121 20.90 5.02 -10.21
CA GLU A 121 20.74 3.70 -10.82
C GLU A 121 19.26 3.47 -11.20
N VAL A 122 18.32 3.83 -10.30
CA VAL A 122 16.88 3.73 -10.56
C VAL A 122 16.44 4.63 -11.71
N ASP A 123 16.82 5.91 -11.69
CA ASP A 123 16.48 6.88 -12.73
C ASP A 123 17.09 6.51 -14.09
N ALA A 124 18.31 5.97 -14.12
CA ALA A 124 19.02 5.64 -15.35
C ALA A 124 18.31 4.54 -16.16
N ILE A 125 17.68 3.59 -15.47
CA ILE A 125 16.89 2.53 -16.12
C ILE A 125 15.42 2.93 -16.33
N GLY A 126 15.01 4.10 -15.86
CA GLY A 126 13.61 4.55 -15.85
C GLY A 126 12.73 3.71 -14.93
N GLY A 127 13.32 3.20 -13.84
CA GLY A 127 12.65 2.36 -12.87
C GLY A 127 11.79 3.16 -11.88
N ASN A 128 10.82 2.49 -11.27
CA ASN A 128 10.05 3.02 -10.15
C ASN A 128 10.18 2.07 -8.96
N VAL A 129 10.60 2.60 -7.83
CA VAL A 129 10.70 1.86 -6.57
C VAL A 129 9.62 2.32 -5.60
N TYR A 130 9.03 1.38 -4.89
CA TYR A 130 7.98 1.65 -3.92
C TYR A 130 8.08 0.70 -2.74
N MET A 131 7.72 1.21 -1.56
CA MET A 131 7.62 0.43 -0.34
C MET A 131 6.22 0.63 0.25
N SER A 132 5.66 -0.42 0.85
CA SER A 132 4.47 -0.31 1.66
C SER A 132 4.62 -1.12 2.93
N ALA A 133 4.28 -0.48 4.05
CA ALA A 133 4.16 -1.08 5.36
C ALA A 133 2.69 -1.31 5.74
N SER A 134 2.37 -2.54 6.13
CA SER A 134 1.07 -2.91 6.70
C SER A 134 1.25 -3.49 8.11
N ARG A 135 0.14 -3.92 8.71
CA ARG A 135 0.14 -4.52 10.05
C ARG A 135 0.84 -5.88 10.07
N GLU A 136 0.62 -6.71 9.06
CA GLU A 136 1.14 -8.09 9.01
C GLU A 136 2.26 -8.30 7.97
N GLN A 137 2.36 -7.40 6.98
CA GLN A 137 3.30 -7.55 5.88
C GLN A 137 3.92 -6.22 5.47
N MET A 138 5.14 -6.30 4.94
CA MET A 138 5.91 -5.22 4.37
C MET A 138 6.36 -5.64 2.96
N CYS A 139 6.22 -4.76 1.97
CA CYS A 139 6.56 -5.09 0.59
C CYS A 139 7.41 -4.02 -0.07
N TYR A 140 8.58 -4.44 -0.55
CA TYR A 140 9.46 -3.62 -1.39
C TYR A 140 9.22 -4.03 -2.84
N THR A 141 8.90 -3.09 -3.71
CA THR A 141 8.62 -3.35 -5.12
C THR A 141 9.47 -2.48 -6.03
N TYR A 142 9.88 -3.04 -7.15
CA TYR A 142 10.64 -2.38 -8.20
C TYR A 142 9.99 -2.71 -9.55
N ASP A 143 9.55 -1.69 -10.27
CA ASP A 143 9.01 -1.79 -11.63
C ASP A 143 9.99 -1.18 -12.65
N ALA A 144 10.28 -1.90 -13.74
CA ALA A 144 11.05 -1.37 -14.87
C ALA A 144 10.81 -2.20 -16.15
N PHE A 145 11.60 -1.95 -17.20
CA PHE A 145 11.59 -2.81 -18.39
C PHE A 145 12.28 -4.15 -18.12
N LYS A 146 11.79 -5.21 -18.76
CA LYS A 146 12.33 -6.58 -18.64
C LYS A 146 13.82 -6.72 -18.92
N ALA A 147 14.39 -5.83 -19.71
CA ALA A 147 15.81 -5.85 -20.03
C ALA A 147 16.72 -5.62 -18.82
N TYR A 148 16.19 -5.03 -17.73
CA TYR A 148 16.95 -4.64 -16.54
C TYR A 148 16.61 -5.48 -15.30
N VAL A 149 16.06 -6.69 -15.50
CA VAL A 149 15.70 -7.60 -14.40
C VAL A 149 16.88 -7.87 -13.45
N PRO A 150 18.11 -8.14 -13.93
CA PRO A 150 19.25 -8.35 -13.04
C PRO A 150 19.50 -7.16 -12.10
N GLU A 151 19.50 -5.94 -12.65
CA GLU A 151 19.73 -4.71 -11.90
C GLU A 151 18.60 -4.44 -10.90
N MET A 152 17.34 -4.68 -11.29
CA MET A 152 16.18 -4.55 -10.40
C MET A 152 16.30 -5.46 -9.18
N VAL A 153 16.59 -6.75 -9.40
CA VAL A 153 16.70 -7.76 -8.35
C VAL A 153 17.86 -7.44 -7.41
N GLU A 154 19.01 -7.03 -7.96
CA GLU A 154 20.19 -6.66 -7.17
C GLU A 154 19.93 -5.44 -6.27
N VAL A 155 19.37 -4.35 -6.82
CA VAL A 155 19.07 -3.13 -6.04
C VAL A 155 18.00 -3.41 -4.97
N LEU A 156 16.97 -4.18 -5.32
CA LEU A 156 15.90 -4.54 -4.39
C LEU A 156 16.45 -5.35 -3.20
N ILE A 157 17.22 -6.40 -3.47
CA ILE A 157 17.78 -7.25 -2.41
C ILE A 157 18.80 -6.50 -1.57
N ASP A 158 19.67 -5.68 -2.17
CA ASP A 158 20.64 -4.87 -1.43
C ASP A 158 19.95 -3.88 -0.48
N SER A 159 18.86 -3.24 -0.94
CA SER A 159 18.08 -2.28 -0.14
C SER A 159 17.41 -2.92 1.07
N VAL A 160 16.95 -4.16 0.94
CA VAL A 160 16.26 -4.88 2.02
C VAL A 160 17.26 -5.52 2.99
N ARG A 161 18.34 -6.09 2.45
CA ARG A 161 19.27 -6.92 3.22
C ARG A 161 20.36 -6.11 3.91
N ASN A 162 20.89 -5.08 3.24
CA ASN A 162 22.06 -4.34 3.71
C ASN A 162 21.77 -2.84 3.92
N PRO A 163 20.66 -2.45 4.58
CA PRO A 163 20.40 -1.03 4.84
C PRO A 163 21.47 -0.46 5.78
N ALA A 164 21.91 0.77 5.51
CA ALA A 164 22.83 1.51 6.38
C ALA A 164 22.09 2.71 6.98
N PHE A 165 21.70 2.61 8.25
CA PHE A 165 20.92 3.64 8.94
C PHE A 165 21.82 4.74 9.49
N PHE A 166 22.27 5.64 8.62
CA PHE A 166 23.03 6.80 9.06
C PHE A 166 22.17 7.77 9.88
N ASP A 167 22.67 8.19 11.04
CA ASP A 167 21.93 9.04 11.99
C ASP A 167 21.37 10.31 11.37
N TRP A 168 22.06 10.91 10.38
CA TRP A 168 21.58 12.11 9.71
C TRP A 168 20.40 11.82 8.76
N GLU A 169 20.42 10.68 8.05
CA GLU A 169 19.31 10.26 7.18
C GLU A 169 18.09 9.90 8.02
N VAL A 170 18.30 9.18 9.13
CA VAL A 170 17.24 8.84 10.09
C VAL A 170 16.60 10.09 10.67
N LYS A 171 17.41 11.07 11.12
CA LYS A 171 16.89 12.35 11.64
C LYS A 171 16.06 13.11 10.61
N GLU A 172 16.46 13.10 9.35
CA GLU A 172 15.69 13.70 8.26
C GLU A 172 14.34 12.98 8.06
N GLN A 173 14.33 11.64 8.07
CA GLN A 173 13.09 10.88 7.90
C GLN A 173 12.18 10.98 9.14
N LEU A 174 12.73 11.12 10.35
CA LEU A 174 11.94 11.40 11.55
C LEU A 174 11.19 12.73 11.47
N GLN A 175 11.79 13.77 10.85
CA GLN A 175 11.09 15.04 10.61
C GLN A 175 9.93 14.88 9.61
N LYS A 176 10.12 14.10 8.55
CA LYS A 176 9.05 13.75 7.61
C LYS A 176 7.95 12.95 8.29
N MET A 177 8.31 11.96 9.10
CA MET A 177 7.37 11.16 9.88
C MET A 177 6.49 12.02 10.80
N GLN A 178 7.04 13.11 11.39
CA GLN A 178 6.22 14.06 12.16
C GLN A 178 5.18 14.79 11.31
N ALA A 179 5.55 15.16 10.08
CA ALA A 179 4.63 15.77 9.13
C ALA A 179 3.54 14.76 8.70
N ASP A 180 3.91 13.51 8.42
CA ASP A 180 2.98 12.44 8.06
C ASP A 180 1.97 12.17 9.19
N ILE A 181 2.44 12.14 10.44
CA ILE A 181 1.56 11.99 11.62
C ILE A 181 0.57 13.16 11.72
N ALA A 182 1.02 14.39 11.45
CA ALA A 182 0.15 15.56 11.46
C ALA A 182 -0.91 15.46 10.34
N GLU A 183 -0.52 15.08 9.13
CA GLU A 183 -1.44 14.89 8.00
C GLU A 183 -2.47 13.80 8.28
N VAL A 184 -2.06 12.67 8.86
CA VAL A 184 -2.97 11.59 9.26
C VAL A 184 -3.93 12.06 10.35
N SER A 185 -3.46 12.87 11.30
CA SER A 185 -4.29 13.42 12.38
C SER A 185 -5.34 14.40 11.86
N ASP A 186 -5.01 15.17 10.82
CA ASP A 186 -5.92 16.09 10.15
C ASP A 186 -6.94 15.37 9.24
N ASN A 187 -6.68 14.11 8.88
CA ASN A 187 -7.59 13.30 8.08
C ASN A 187 -8.43 12.32 8.95
N PRO A 188 -9.71 12.65 9.20
CA PRO A 188 -10.55 11.85 10.09
C PRO A 188 -10.86 10.45 9.54
N GLN A 189 -10.71 10.20 8.23
CA GLN A 189 -10.95 8.86 7.66
C GLN A 189 -9.83 7.89 8.06
N TYR A 190 -8.56 8.33 8.01
CA TYR A 190 -7.44 7.52 8.48
C TYR A 190 -7.50 7.31 9.99
N LEU A 191 -7.79 8.37 10.75
CA LEU A 191 -7.93 8.28 12.20
C LEU A 191 -9.01 7.28 12.63
N LEU A 192 -10.15 7.23 11.93
CA LEU A 192 -11.23 6.29 12.21
C LEU A 192 -10.77 4.83 12.09
N LEU A 193 -10.05 4.48 11.03
CA LEU A 193 -9.59 3.11 10.82
C LEU A 193 -8.55 2.72 11.88
N GLU A 194 -7.63 3.61 12.24
CA GLU A 194 -6.66 3.35 13.32
C GLU A 194 -7.37 3.22 14.68
N ALA A 195 -8.34 4.10 14.97
CA ALA A 195 -9.13 4.04 16.19
C ALA A 195 -9.94 2.76 16.31
N LEU A 196 -10.52 2.26 15.21
CA LEU A 196 -11.24 0.99 15.19
C LEU A 196 -10.34 -0.19 15.56
N HIS A 197 -9.12 -0.23 15.06
CA HIS A 197 -8.16 -1.28 15.40
C HIS A 197 -7.74 -1.20 16.86
N SER A 198 -7.38 0.00 17.31
CA SER A 198 -6.96 0.26 18.70
C SER A 198 -8.06 -0.05 19.73
N ALA A 199 -9.32 0.27 19.41
CA ALA A 199 -10.44 0.03 20.31
C ALA A 199 -11.01 -1.40 20.20
N GLY A 200 -11.03 -1.98 19.00
CA GLY A 200 -11.66 -3.28 18.75
C GLY A 200 -10.80 -4.48 19.15
N TYR A 201 -9.47 -4.36 19.04
CA TYR A 201 -8.53 -5.42 19.36
C TYR A 201 -7.78 -5.17 20.65
N SER A 202 -7.37 -6.26 21.30
CA SER A 202 -6.34 -6.29 22.33
C SER A 202 -5.16 -7.14 21.85
N GLY A 203 -3.94 -6.65 22.06
CA GLY A 203 -2.72 -7.33 21.64
C GLY A 203 -2.14 -6.77 20.34
N ALA A 204 -1.73 -7.64 19.43
CA ALA A 204 -0.87 -7.25 18.32
C ALA A 204 -1.53 -6.36 17.26
N LEU A 205 -2.78 -6.64 16.85
CA LEU A 205 -3.49 -5.81 15.85
C LEU A 205 -3.97 -4.47 16.41
N ALA A 206 -3.99 -4.31 17.73
CA ALA A 206 -4.32 -3.06 18.40
C ALA A 206 -3.20 -2.01 18.31
N LYS A 207 -1.96 -2.46 17.97
CA LYS A 207 -0.83 -1.56 17.77
C LYS A 207 -1.12 -0.63 16.59
N PRO A 208 -0.81 0.67 16.72
CA PRO A 208 -1.05 1.61 15.65
C PRO A 208 -0.12 1.30 14.47
N LEU A 209 -0.61 1.49 13.25
CA LEU A 209 0.23 1.41 12.04
C LEU A 209 1.04 2.69 11.88
N VAL A 210 0.43 3.83 12.19
CA VAL A 210 1.08 5.14 12.19
C VAL A 210 1.71 5.39 13.56
N ALA A 211 3.01 5.68 13.57
CA ALA A 211 3.76 5.90 14.80
C ALA A 211 3.12 6.99 15.68
N PRO A 212 2.95 6.78 17.00
CA PRO A 212 2.45 7.83 17.88
C PRO A 212 3.53 8.91 18.08
N VAL A 213 3.10 10.17 18.27
CA VAL A 213 4.01 11.33 18.45
C VAL A 213 5.04 11.08 19.57
N SER A 214 4.64 10.40 20.63
CA SER A 214 5.54 10.09 21.76
C SER A 214 6.66 9.10 21.39
N ALA A 215 6.46 8.25 20.38
CA ALA A 215 7.45 7.27 19.93
C ALA A 215 8.48 7.84 18.97
N VAL A 216 8.15 8.90 18.22
CA VAL A 216 9.05 9.54 17.24
C VAL A 216 10.41 9.88 17.85
N HIS A 217 10.43 10.43 19.06
CA HIS A 217 11.67 10.84 19.73
C HIS A 217 12.49 9.68 20.29
N ARG A 218 11.92 8.48 20.38
CA ARG A 218 12.59 7.29 20.89
C ARG A 218 13.24 6.46 19.78
N LEU A 219 12.76 6.57 18.55
CA LEU A 219 13.26 5.80 17.43
C LEU A 219 14.65 6.30 17.01
N ASP A 220 15.57 5.36 16.84
CA ASP A 220 16.94 5.61 16.41
C ASP A 220 17.43 4.50 15.46
N SER A 221 18.63 4.68 14.90
CA SER A 221 19.28 3.72 14.00
C SER A 221 19.44 2.33 14.63
N SER A 222 19.81 2.27 15.91
CA SER A 222 20.04 1.01 16.62
C SER A 222 18.77 0.17 16.80
N ILE A 223 17.63 0.81 17.03
CA ILE A 223 16.32 0.16 17.12
C ILE A 223 15.92 -0.42 15.76
N LEU A 224 16.17 0.30 14.67
CA LEU A 224 15.90 -0.18 13.31
C LEU A 224 16.76 -1.39 12.95
N GLU A 225 18.06 -1.33 13.23
CA GLU A 225 18.99 -2.44 12.99
C GLU A 225 18.58 -3.68 13.78
N LYS A 226 18.23 -3.51 15.05
CA LYS A 226 17.72 -4.60 15.90
C LYS A 226 16.41 -5.18 15.34
N PHE A 227 15.47 -4.33 14.95
CA PHE A 227 14.18 -4.76 14.42
C PHE A 227 14.32 -5.55 13.12
N ILE A 228 15.21 -5.11 12.21
CA ILE A 228 15.54 -5.86 10.99
C ILE A 228 16.21 -7.18 11.34
N TYR A 229 17.21 -7.18 12.22
CA TYR A 229 17.92 -8.41 12.61
C TYR A 229 16.97 -9.49 13.16
N GLU A 230 15.96 -9.09 13.95
CA GLU A 230 15.00 -10.01 14.55
C GLU A 230 13.92 -10.50 13.56
N ASN A 231 13.50 -9.68 12.59
CA ASN A 231 12.33 -9.98 11.76
C ASN A 231 12.65 -10.32 10.30
N TYR A 232 13.75 -9.83 9.73
CA TYR A 232 14.11 -10.01 8.32
C TYR A 232 14.90 -11.31 8.14
N ILE A 233 14.21 -12.43 8.35
CA ILE A 233 14.76 -13.79 8.25
C ILE A 233 14.27 -14.51 6.98
N ALA A 234 15.08 -15.44 6.47
CA ALA A 234 14.83 -16.15 5.23
C ALA A 234 13.43 -16.80 5.15
N PRO A 235 12.92 -17.54 6.15
CA PRO A 235 11.60 -18.17 6.07
C PRO A 235 10.40 -17.21 6.04
N ARG A 236 10.63 -15.91 6.30
CA ARG A 236 9.60 -14.86 6.25
C ARG A 236 9.62 -14.05 4.96
N MET A 237 10.54 -14.35 4.04
CA MET A 237 10.72 -13.60 2.80
C MET A 237 10.23 -14.40 1.59
N VAL A 238 9.52 -13.71 0.70
CA VAL A 238 9.09 -14.22 -0.59
C VAL A 238 9.41 -13.21 -1.67
N LEU A 239 10.27 -13.61 -2.61
CA LEU A 239 10.55 -12.84 -3.82
C LEU A 239 9.51 -13.23 -4.89
N VAL A 240 8.78 -12.25 -5.41
CA VAL A 240 7.75 -12.45 -6.43
C VAL A 240 8.09 -11.59 -7.64
N ALA A 241 8.01 -12.15 -8.83
CA ALA A 241 8.20 -11.38 -10.07
C ALA A 241 7.11 -11.66 -11.10
N THR A 242 6.58 -10.60 -11.71
CA THR A 242 5.66 -10.66 -12.85
C THR A 242 6.37 -10.13 -14.10
N GLY A 243 6.29 -10.89 -15.19
CA GLY A 243 6.98 -10.56 -16.44
C GLY A 243 8.40 -11.08 -16.56
N VAL A 244 8.83 -12.00 -15.68
CA VAL A 244 10.20 -12.49 -15.65
C VAL A 244 10.22 -14.00 -15.79
N GLU A 245 11.13 -14.53 -16.61
CA GLU A 245 11.30 -15.99 -16.73
C GLU A 245 11.89 -16.56 -15.44
N HIS A 246 11.35 -17.70 -14.99
CA HIS A 246 11.64 -18.23 -13.66
C HIS A 246 13.10 -18.63 -13.48
N ASP A 247 13.68 -19.30 -14.46
CA ASP A 247 15.05 -19.83 -14.36
C ASP A 247 16.07 -18.68 -14.34
N GLU A 248 15.80 -17.59 -15.08
CA GLU A 248 16.59 -16.36 -15.05
C GLU A 248 16.52 -15.71 -13.66
N LEU A 249 15.30 -15.52 -13.12
CA LEU A 249 15.10 -14.94 -11.79
C LEU A 249 15.83 -15.72 -10.69
N VAL A 250 15.69 -17.05 -10.69
CA VAL A 250 16.34 -17.91 -9.69
C VAL A 250 17.86 -17.81 -9.80
N SER A 251 18.41 -17.81 -11.03
CA SER A 251 19.86 -17.71 -11.24
C SER A 251 20.48 -16.41 -10.69
N ILE A 252 19.71 -15.32 -10.69
CA ILE A 252 20.14 -14.00 -10.18
C ILE A 252 19.91 -13.91 -8.67
N ALA A 253 18.76 -14.39 -8.18
CA ALA A 253 18.34 -14.21 -6.79
C ALA A 253 19.00 -15.20 -5.83
N GLU A 254 19.26 -16.45 -6.25
CA GLU A 254 19.84 -17.49 -5.38
C GLU A 254 21.19 -17.09 -4.78
N PRO A 255 22.18 -16.55 -5.53
CA PRO A 255 23.44 -16.09 -4.96
C PRO A 255 23.30 -14.95 -3.96
N LEU A 256 22.25 -14.12 -4.09
CA LEU A 256 22.03 -12.94 -3.25
C LEU A 256 21.25 -13.24 -1.95
N LEU A 257 20.50 -14.35 -1.93
CA LEU A 257 19.58 -14.70 -0.85
C LEU A 257 19.95 -15.98 -0.11
N SER A 258 20.73 -16.89 -0.70
CA SER A 258 20.99 -18.24 -0.17
C SER A 258 21.75 -18.27 1.18
N ASP A 259 22.51 -17.22 1.49
CA ASP A 259 23.31 -17.08 2.72
C ASP A 259 22.55 -16.38 3.85
N LEU A 260 21.30 -15.96 3.64
CA LEU A 260 20.45 -15.46 4.71
C LEU A 260 20.14 -16.55 5.74
N PRO A 261 20.04 -16.19 7.04
CA PRO A 261 19.87 -17.16 8.11
C PRO A 261 18.48 -17.84 8.03
N GLY A 262 18.49 -19.15 7.78
CA GLY A 262 17.31 -20.02 7.78
C GLY A 262 16.80 -20.36 9.19
N VAL A 263 16.71 -19.37 10.08
CA VAL A 263 16.28 -19.56 11.47
C VAL A 263 14.77 -19.76 11.51
N LYS A 264 14.30 -20.65 12.38
CA LYS A 264 12.86 -20.87 12.58
C LYS A 264 12.21 -19.55 13.04
N PRO A 265 11.15 -19.07 12.37
CA PRO A 265 10.47 -17.84 12.76
C PRO A 265 9.89 -17.97 14.17
N PRO A 266 9.91 -16.88 14.98
CA PRO A 266 9.19 -16.86 16.24
C PRO A 266 7.67 -16.97 15.98
N GLU A 267 6.93 -17.40 17.00
CA GLU A 267 5.47 -17.50 16.91
C GLU A 267 4.84 -16.13 16.61
N ASP A 268 3.80 -16.16 15.78
CA ASP A 268 3.10 -14.94 15.38
C ASP A 268 2.42 -14.28 16.59
N PRO A 269 2.55 -12.95 16.74
CA PRO A 269 1.87 -12.20 17.79
C PRO A 269 0.35 -12.41 17.74
N LYS A 270 -0.23 -12.77 18.88
CA LYS A 270 -1.69 -13.03 18.99
C LYS A 270 -2.45 -11.73 19.22
N SER A 271 -3.67 -11.69 18.69
CA SER A 271 -4.63 -10.61 18.90
C SER A 271 -5.98 -11.22 19.24
N VAL A 272 -6.76 -10.54 20.08
CA VAL A 272 -8.12 -10.94 20.45
C VAL A 272 -9.05 -9.77 20.20
N TYR A 273 -10.14 -10.00 19.49
CA TYR A 273 -11.19 -9.00 19.36
C TYR A 273 -12.00 -8.94 20.66
N VAL A 274 -12.09 -7.76 21.25
CA VAL A 274 -12.83 -7.50 22.50
C VAL A 274 -14.00 -6.55 22.29
N GLY A 275 -14.05 -5.86 21.15
CA GLY A 275 -14.92 -4.73 20.92
C GLY A 275 -14.51 -3.51 21.73
N GLY A 276 -15.13 -2.37 21.47
CA GLY A 276 -14.80 -1.14 22.17
C GLY A 276 -15.53 0.06 21.60
N ASP A 277 -15.36 1.19 22.28
CA ASP A 277 -15.89 2.49 21.87
C ASP A 277 -14.77 3.52 21.96
N TYR A 278 -14.54 4.24 20.87
CA TYR A 278 -13.58 5.33 20.80
C TYR A 278 -14.30 6.59 20.33
N ARG A 279 -14.13 7.67 21.08
CA ARG A 279 -14.73 8.97 20.77
C ARG A 279 -13.67 10.05 20.87
N CYS A 280 -13.50 10.80 19.79
CA CYS A 280 -12.64 11.96 19.74
C CYS A 280 -13.50 13.18 19.43
N GLN A 281 -13.54 14.15 20.35
CA GLN A 281 -14.19 15.42 20.10
C GLN A 281 -13.24 16.32 19.30
N ALA A 282 -13.68 16.76 18.13
CA ALA A 282 -12.95 17.69 17.28
C ALA A 282 -13.87 18.85 16.86
N ASP A 283 -13.29 20.02 16.59
CA ASP A 283 -14.02 21.16 16.04
C ASP A 283 -14.14 21.01 14.53
N SER A 284 -15.08 20.15 14.10
CA SER A 284 -15.33 19.85 12.70
C SER A 284 -16.81 20.04 12.34
N ALA A 285 -17.04 20.60 11.16
CA ALA A 285 -18.38 20.73 10.58
C ALA A 285 -19.02 19.37 10.26
N LYS A 286 -18.25 18.28 10.28
CA LYS A 286 -18.70 16.92 9.95
C LYS A 286 -18.40 15.96 11.08
N THR A 287 -19.33 15.04 11.32
CA THR A 287 -19.16 13.93 12.25
C THR A 287 -18.84 12.67 11.44
N HIS A 288 -17.74 12.02 11.82
CA HIS A 288 -17.26 10.80 11.21
C HIS A 288 -17.56 9.63 12.15
N VAL A 289 -18.26 8.62 11.65
CA VAL A 289 -18.65 7.43 12.42
C VAL A 289 -18.24 6.18 11.67
N ALA A 290 -17.68 5.21 12.40
CA ALA A 290 -17.46 3.88 11.86
C ALA A 290 -17.86 2.82 12.89
N LEU A 291 -18.51 1.76 12.42
CA LEU A 291 -18.91 0.61 13.21
C LEU A 291 -18.35 -0.63 12.55
N ALA A 292 -17.64 -1.47 13.30
CA ALA A 292 -17.03 -2.69 12.79
C ALA A 292 -17.25 -3.88 13.72
N PHE A 293 -17.38 -5.06 13.11
CA PHE A 293 -17.52 -6.35 13.76
C PHE A 293 -16.40 -7.28 13.31
N GLU A 294 -16.05 -8.25 14.15
CA GLU A 294 -15.07 -9.26 13.83
C GLU A 294 -15.56 -10.23 12.75
N VAL A 295 -14.66 -10.58 11.84
CA VAL A 295 -14.79 -11.71 10.93
C VAL A 295 -13.77 -12.77 11.38
N PRO A 296 -14.19 -13.84 12.06
CA PRO A 296 -13.27 -14.85 12.57
C PRO A 296 -12.62 -15.62 11.41
N GLY A 297 -11.43 -16.15 11.67
CA GLY A 297 -10.74 -17.08 10.76
C GLY A 297 -9.86 -16.41 9.70
N GLY A 298 -10.07 -15.13 9.39
CA GLY A 298 -9.18 -14.36 8.51
C GLY A 298 -8.96 -15.01 7.13
N PHE A 299 -7.77 -14.85 6.56
CA PHE A 299 -7.37 -15.50 5.30
C PHE A 299 -7.18 -17.02 5.42
N TYR A 300 -6.89 -17.56 6.62
CA TYR A 300 -6.82 -19.01 6.81
C TYR A 300 -8.17 -19.71 6.68
N GLU A 301 -9.27 -19.01 6.95
CA GLU A 301 -10.62 -19.48 6.64
C GLU A 301 -11.14 -18.80 5.37
N GLU A 302 -10.57 -19.20 4.23
CA GLU A 302 -10.80 -18.61 2.91
C GLU A 302 -12.29 -18.41 2.58
N LYS A 303 -13.14 -19.38 2.93
CA LYS A 303 -14.59 -19.30 2.71
C LYS A 303 -15.21 -18.08 3.41
N THR A 304 -14.85 -17.85 4.67
CA THR A 304 -15.39 -16.74 5.47
C THR A 304 -14.84 -15.41 4.98
N ALA A 305 -13.56 -15.35 4.62
CA ALA A 305 -12.95 -14.17 4.00
C ALA A 305 -13.65 -13.78 2.69
N ILE A 306 -13.87 -14.74 1.79
CA ILE A 306 -14.56 -14.51 0.51
C ILE A 306 -16.00 -14.06 0.75
N ILE A 307 -16.73 -14.66 1.70
CA ILE A 307 -18.10 -14.22 2.06
C ILE A 307 -18.09 -12.76 2.52
N ALA A 308 -17.14 -12.35 3.36
CA ALA A 308 -17.02 -10.97 3.81
C ALA A 308 -16.69 -10.01 2.66
N MET A 309 -15.86 -10.40 1.70
CA MET A 309 -15.57 -9.62 0.49
C MET A 309 -16.81 -9.47 -0.41
N ILE A 310 -17.57 -10.54 -0.64
CA ILE A 310 -18.83 -10.51 -1.40
C ILE A 310 -19.85 -9.61 -0.68
N LEU A 311 -19.95 -9.73 0.65
CA LEU A 311 -20.85 -8.90 1.45
C LEU A 311 -20.48 -7.41 1.33
N LYS A 312 -19.19 -7.05 1.38
CA LYS A 312 -18.73 -5.68 1.13
C LYS A 312 -19.17 -5.20 -0.25
N MET A 313 -18.99 -6.00 -1.30
CA MET A 313 -19.39 -5.62 -2.66
C MET A 313 -20.90 -5.43 -2.78
N LEU A 314 -21.69 -6.31 -2.16
CA LEU A 314 -23.16 -6.22 -2.15
C LEU A 314 -23.68 -4.99 -1.40
N MET A 315 -23.08 -4.70 -0.24
CA MET A 315 -23.42 -3.53 0.55
C MET A 315 -22.99 -2.25 -0.17
N GLY A 316 -21.76 -2.24 -0.69
CA GLY A 316 -21.16 -1.16 -1.45
C GLY A 316 -21.21 0.18 -0.71
N GLY A 317 -21.69 1.21 -1.41
CA GLY A 317 -21.79 2.57 -0.92
C GLY A 317 -20.99 3.54 -1.78
N GLY A 318 -20.61 4.66 -1.21
CA GLY A 318 -19.83 5.68 -1.89
C GLY A 318 -20.01 7.07 -1.30
N CYS A 319 -19.68 8.06 -2.12
CA CYS A 319 -19.90 9.47 -1.84
C CYS A 319 -21.05 9.97 -2.72
N PHE A 320 -21.93 10.81 -2.16
CA PHE A 320 -23.02 11.45 -2.89
C PHE A 320 -22.51 12.25 -4.11
N CYS A 321 -21.31 12.82 -4.02
CA CYS A 321 -20.71 13.66 -5.07
C CYS A 321 -19.86 12.87 -6.08
N SER A 322 -19.92 11.53 -6.12
CA SER A 322 -19.14 10.77 -7.09
C SER A 322 -19.74 10.89 -8.50
N SER A 323 -19.14 11.73 -9.34
CA SER A 323 -19.56 11.95 -10.75
C SER A 323 -19.10 10.84 -11.70
N GLY A 324 -18.83 9.64 -11.20
CA GLY A 324 -18.44 8.51 -12.03
C GLY A 324 -19.64 7.93 -12.79
N GLY A 325 -19.41 7.45 -14.02
CA GLY A 325 -20.44 6.81 -14.84
C GLY A 325 -21.00 5.48 -14.27
N LEU A 326 -21.77 4.75 -15.08
CA LEU A 326 -22.25 3.42 -14.68
C LEU A 326 -21.08 2.47 -14.38
N GLY A 327 -21.25 1.62 -13.36
CA GLY A 327 -20.25 0.63 -12.94
C GLY A 327 -19.58 0.92 -11.59
N ASN A 328 -19.69 2.15 -11.07
CA ASN A 328 -19.04 2.55 -9.81
C ASN A 328 -19.78 2.11 -8.53
N GLY A 329 -20.70 1.14 -8.61
CA GLY A 329 -21.45 0.65 -7.45
C GLY A 329 -22.66 1.50 -7.04
N ILE A 330 -23.14 2.40 -7.90
CA ILE A 330 -24.32 3.27 -7.66
C ILE A 330 -25.60 2.45 -7.35
N TYR A 331 -25.70 1.23 -7.87
CA TYR A 331 -26.83 0.32 -7.62
C TYR A 331 -26.64 -0.60 -6.41
N SER A 332 -25.61 -0.37 -5.59
CA SER A 332 -25.39 -1.13 -4.36
C SER A 332 -26.46 -0.83 -3.31
N ARG A 333 -26.65 -1.77 -2.37
CA ARG A 333 -27.74 -1.71 -1.39
C ARG A 333 -27.68 -0.45 -0.52
N LEU A 334 -26.49 -0.07 -0.05
CA LEU A 334 -26.32 1.12 0.78
C LEU A 334 -26.49 2.41 -0.03
N TYR A 335 -26.00 2.45 -1.26
CA TYR A 335 -26.12 3.63 -2.12
C TYR A 335 -27.59 3.96 -2.40
N LEU A 336 -28.37 2.98 -2.87
CA LEU A 336 -29.78 3.17 -3.21
C LEU A 336 -30.65 3.49 -1.99
N ARG A 337 -30.40 2.84 -0.85
CA ARG A 337 -31.23 3.01 0.34
C ARG A 337 -30.88 4.27 1.14
N ILE A 338 -29.60 4.64 1.17
CA ILE A 338 -29.10 5.70 2.04
C ILE A 338 -28.80 6.95 1.22
N LEU A 339 -27.82 6.90 0.32
CA LEU A 339 -27.35 8.10 -0.39
C LEU A 339 -28.41 8.70 -1.32
N THR A 340 -29.33 7.89 -1.86
CA THR A 340 -30.47 8.42 -2.65
C THR A 340 -31.55 9.07 -1.78
N ASN A 341 -31.80 8.56 -0.57
CA ASN A 341 -32.94 8.98 0.26
C ASN A 341 -32.56 10.02 1.33
N TYR A 342 -31.30 10.05 1.77
CA TYR A 342 -30.81 10.88 2.88
C TYR A 342 -29.70 11.79 2.40
N GLN A 343 -30.07 13.00 2.00
CA GLN A 343 -29.13 13.99 1.45
C GLN A 343 -28.18 14.59 2.51
N GLN A 344 -28.47 14.42 3.81
CA GLN A 344 -27.61 14.91 4.89
C GLN A 344 -26.37 14.02 5.13
N ILE A 345 -26.33 12.85 4.49
CA ILE A 345 -25.20 11.92 4.57
C ILE A 345 -24.35 12.12 3.33
N GLU A 346 -23.13 12.60 3.51
CA GLU A 346 -22.23 12.89 2.39
C GLU A 346 -21.53 11.63 1.89
N PHE A 347 -21.17 10.74 2.81
CA PHE A 347 -20.47 9.48 2.53
C PHE A 347 -21.05 8.36 3.37
N PHE A 348 -21.28 7.21 2.74
CA PHE A 348 -21.70 6.00 3.44
C PHE A 348 -21.19 4.79 2.66
N SER A 349 -20.32 3.99 3.28
CA SER A 349 -19.69 2.84 2.62
C SER A 349 -19.44 1.70 3.58
N ALA A 350 -19.61 0.47 3.10
CA ALA A 350 -19.10 -0.70 3.79
C ALA A 350 -17.59 -0.85 3.53
N PHE A 351 -16.86 -1.37 4.50
CA PHE A 351 -15.44 -1.71 4.39
C PHE A 351 -15.15 -3.07 5.01
N ASN A 352 -14.05 -3.67 4.59
CA ASN A 352 -13.50 -4.86 5.21
C ASN A 352 -11.97 -4.74 5.28
N SER A 353 -11.41 -5.28 6.35
CA SER A 353 -9.96 -5.40 6.57
C SER A 353 -9.73 -6.82 7.06
N ILE A 354 -9.11 -7.67 6.25
CA ILE A 354 -8.92 -9.09 6.56
C ILE A 354 -7.43 -9.31 6.81
N TYR A 355 -7.14 -10.05 7.88
CA TYR A 355 -5.81 -10.43 8.36
C TYR A 355 -5.69 -11.96 8.33
N ASP A 356 -4.52 -12.51 8.66
CA ASP A 356 -4.28 -13.96 8.56
C ASP A 356 -5.25 -14.78 9.42
N ARG A 357 -5.49 -14.36 10.67
CA ARG A 357 -6.31 -15.10 11.66
C ARG A 357 -7.60 -14.41 12.07
N SER A 358 -7.80 -13.16 11.67
CA SER A 358 -8.96 -12.34 12.05
C SER A 358 -9.31 -11.35 10.95
N GLY A 359 -10.41 -10.62 11.10
CA GLY A 359 -10.81 -9.57 10.19
C GLY A 359 -11.79 -8.61 10.83
N LEU A 360 -11.97 -7.46 10.20
CA LEU A 360 -13.00 -6.49 10.53
C LEU A 360 -13.89 -6.28 9.32
N PHE A 361 -15.20 -6.30 9.55
CA PHE A 361 -16.20 -5.89 8.59
C PHE A 361 -17.04 -4.79 9.20
N GLY A 362 -17.23 -3.69 8.47
CA GLY A 362 -17.87 -2.52 9.04
C GLY A 362 -18.50 -1.59 8.04
N ILE A 363 -19.11 -0.55 8.59
CA ILE A 363 -19.74 0.53 7.85
C ILE A 363 -19.15 1.84 8.36
N GLN A 364 -18.82 2.72 7.43
CA GLN A 364 -18.36 4.08 7.68
C GLN A 364 -19.38 5.07 7.14
N ALA A 365 -19.64 6.14 7.91
CA ALA A 365 -20.54 7.21 7.56
C ALA A 365 -19.92 8.58 7.87
N ILE A 366 -20.17 9.55 7.00
CA ILE A 366 -19.82 10.96 7.21
C ILE A 366 -21.10 11.77 7.04
N THR A 367 -21.45 12.53 8.07
CA THR A 367 -22.64 13.36 8.10
C THR A 367 -22.31 14.76 8.62
N VAL A 368 -23.10 15.74 8.22
CA VAL A 368 -22.93 17.12 8.70
C VAL A 368 -23.27 17.17 10.19
N SER A 369 -22.38 17.76 10.99
CA SER A 369 -22.59 18.01 12.41
C SER A 369 -23.69 19.04 12.56
N LEU A 370 -24.94 18.60 12.76
CA LEU A 370 -26.00 19.52 13.18
C LEU A 370 -25.79 19.87 14.65
N LEU A 371 -25.19 21.04 14.91
CA LEU A 371 -25.25 21.72 16.21
C LEU A 371 -26.70 22.13 16.59
N TYR A 372 -27.71 21.77 15.79
CA TYR A 372 -29.13 21.94 16.08
C TYR A 372 -29.93 20.71 15.61
N CYS A 373 -30.01 19.70 16.47
CA CYS A 373 -31.19 18.84 16.55
C CYS A 373 -32.00 19.24 17.80
N VAL A 374 -32.33 20.53 17.91
CA VAL A 374 -33.40 21.00 18.80
C VAL A 374 -34.70 20.92 18.01
N LEU A 375 -35.64 20.12 18.54
CA LEU A 375 -37.03 19.87 18.10
C LEU A 375 -37.30 18.54 17.36
N MET A 376 -37.11 17.44 18.08
CA MET A 376 -38.21 16.47 18.26
C MET A 376 -38.55 16.47 19.76
N LYS A 377 -39.78 16.86 20.14
CA LYS A 377 -40.18 17.08 21.54
C LYS A 377 -40.14 15.80 22.38
N PRO A 378 -40.02 15.93 23.72
CA PRO A 378 -39.39 14.95 24.59
C PRO A 378 -40.40 13.99 25.23
N ARG A 379 -40.07 12.70 25.26
CA ARG A 379 -40.40 11.84 26.39
C ARG A 379 -39.21 10.94 26.69
N LYS A 380 -38.50 11.32 27.77
CA LYS A 380 -37.57 10.52 28.57
C LYS A 380 -36.80 9.44 27.79
N ILE A 381 -35.56 9.74 27.42
CA ILE A 381 -34.38 8.88 27.64
C ILE A 381 -33.17 9.83 27.57
N ALA A 382 -32.40 9.88 28.65
CA ALA A 382 -31.00 10.28 28.59
C ALA A 382 -30.23 9.03 28.13
N LEU A 383 -29.28 9.21 27.20
CA LEU A 383 -28.72 8.21 26.25
C LEU A 383 -29.36 8.38 24.85
N ASP A 384 -28.61 8.12 23.80
CA ASP A 384 -29.10 8.00 22.42
C ASP A 384 -29.53 9.28 21.69
N ALA A 385 -28.58 10.09 21.21
CA ALA A 385 -28.87 11.13 20.20
C ALA A 385 -28.10 10.93 18.88
N SER A 386 -26.83 10.51 18.93
CA SER A 386 -26.06 10.13 17.72
C SER A 386 -26.36 8.70 17.25
N LEU A 387 -26.78 7.83 18.17
CA LEU A 387 -27.09 6.42 17.92
C LEU A 387 -28.55 6.16 17.49
N VAL A 388 -29.49 7.11 17.57
CA VAL A 388 -30.90 6.85 17.18
C VAL A 388 -31.13 6.95 15.69
N CYS A 389 -30.48 7.92 15.01
CA CYS A 389 -30.58 8.03 13.55
C CYS A 389 -29.86 6.87 12.87
N LEU A 390 -28.63 6.57 13.30
CA LEU A 390 -27.90 5.37 12.86
C LEU A 390 -28.56 4.08 13.35
N GLY A 391 -29.11 4.06 14.57
CA GLY A 391 -29.77 2.90 15.18
C GLY A 391 -31.09 2.54 14.52
N ASN A 392 -31.90 3.50 14.06
CA ASN A 392 -33.09 3.19 13.26
C ASN A 392 -32.73 2.76 11.82
N ILE A 393 -31.65 3.30 11.25
CA ILE A 393 -31.12 2.89 9.93
C ILE A 393 -30.47 1.49 10.01
N LEU A 394 -29.69 1.22 11.07
CA LEU A 394 -29.08 -0.07 11.38
C LEU A 394 -30.14 -1.09 11.80
N HIS A 395 -31.14 -0.75 12.61
CA HIS A 395 -32.25 -1.65 12.95
C HIS A 395 -33.06 -2.02 11.71
N SER A 396 -33.25 -1.10 10.74
CA SER A 396 -33.86 -1.39 9.43
C SER A 396 -32.98 -2.23 8.50
N LEU A 397 -31.64 -2.07 8.56
CA LEU A 397 -30.67 -2.86 7.81
C LEU A 397 -30.47 -4.27 8.39
N VAL A 398 -30.40 -4.39 9.72
CA VAL A 398 -30.24 -5.62 10.50
C VAL A 398 -31.53 -6.44 10.49
N SER A 399 -32.72 -5.81 10.47
CA SER A 399 -34.00 -6.54 10.31
C SER A 399 -34.14 -7.27 8.97
N ASN A 400 -33.26 -7.01 7.99
CA ASN A 400 -33.24 -7.66 6.68
C ASN A 400 -31.87 -8.30 6.36
N MET A 401 -31.10 -8.65 7.40
CA MET A 401 -29.91 -9.47 7.29
C MET A 401 -30.07 -10.58 8.32
N PHE A 402 -30.39 -11.77 7.82
CA PHE A 402 -30.54 -12.98 8.63
C PHE A 402 -29.34 -13.16 9.57
N ILE A 403 -29.60 -13.08 10.86
CA ILE A 403 -28.98 -13.88 11.93
C ILE A 403 -30.15 -14.21 12.86
N VAL A 404 -30.27 -15.47 13.31
CA VAL A 404 -31.39 -16.01 14.10
C VAL A 404 -31.94 -15.02 15.13
#